data_AF-A0A8T0A2V8-F1
#
_entry.id   AF-A0A8T0A2V8-F1
#
_cell.length_a   1.000
_cell.length_b   1.000
_cell.length_c   1.000
_cell.angle_alpha   90.00
_cell.angle_beta   90.00
_cell.angle_gamma   90.00
#
_symmetry.space_group_name_H-M   'P 1'
#
loop_
_entity.id
_entity.type
_entity.pdbx_description
1 polymer ?
#
loop_
_entity_poly.entity_id
_entity_poly.type
_entity_poly.pdbx_seq_one_letter_code
_entity_poly.pdbx_strand_id
1 'polypeptide(L)'
;MAESCGFHLNVDTGKELGKSLDEIENLSKKSETPRNVMVAKMLKMLATRCMTQAVYFAAGTVPRDQYLHYGLAVQVYTHFTSPIRRYADIMVHRLLGALIGVDSMHPNMLDRRKLIRQTENMNRRHRRAQYASRSSVLLNTFMMIKENPEPCISAIVIGIRSNGIQVMIPKFGLESVIYLNESDGKKGETKQ
;
A
#
# COMPACT_ATOMS: atom_id res chain seq x y z
N MET A 1 1.03 -18.80 0.60
CA MET A 1 -0.07 -18.36 1.50
C MET A 1 -1.44 -18.41 0.84
N ALA A 2 -1.64 -17.79 -0.32
CA ALA A 2 -2.93 -17.88 -1.01
C ALA A 2 -3.32 -19.36 -1.28
N GLU A 3 -2.40 -20.14 -1.87
CA GLU A 3 -2.61 -21.56 -2.15
C GLU A 3 -2.85 -22.40 -0.89
N SER A 4 -2.09 -22.16 0.18
CA SER A 4 -2.29 -22.85 1.48
C SER A 4 -3.63 -22.51 2.14
N CYS A 5 -4.29 -21.43 1.72
CA CYS A 5 -5.63 -21.06 2.13
C CYS A 5 -6.70 -21.43 1.09
N GLY A 6 -6.34 -22.14 0.02
CA GLY A 6 -7.25 -22.56 -1.05
C GLY A 6 -7.61 -21.46 -2.05
N PHE A 7 -6.86 -20.35 -2.10
CA PHE A 7 -7.08 -19.25 -3.05
C PHE A 7 -6.03 -19.25 -4.16
N HIS A 8 -6.48 -18.98 -5.38
CA HIS A 8 -5.61 -18.80 -6.54
C HIS A 8 -5.51 -17.30 -6.88
N LEU A 9 -4.29 -16.80 -7.10
CA LEU A 9 -4.01 -15.43 -7.49
C LEU A 9 -3.40 -15.42 -8.89
N ASN A 10 -4.01 -14.67 -9.80
CA ASN A 10 -3.42 -14.41 -11.10
C ASN A 10 -2.54 -13.15 -11.00
N VAL A 11 -1.27 -13.27 -11.34
CA VAL A 11 -0.26 -12.20 -11.23
C VAL A 11 0.28 -11.72 -12.59
N ASP A 12 -0.29 -12.20 -13.70
CA ASP A 12 0.22 -11.91 -15.04
C ASP A 12 0.06 -10.43 -15.40
N THR A 13 -1.08 -9.85 -15.06
CA THR A 13 -1.35 -8.41 -15.26
C THR A 13 -1.97 -7.76 -14.03
N GLY A 14 -1.80 -6.44 -13.89
CA GLY A 14 -2.43 -5.69 -12.80
C GLY A 14 -3.95 -5.77 -12.80
N LYS A 15 -4.56 -5.95 -13.98
CA LYS A 15 -6.01 -6.14 -14.14
C LYS A 15 -6.45 -7.50 -13.62
N GLU A 16 -5.74 -8.57 -13.95
CA GLU A 16 -6.06 -9.93 -13.50
C GLU A 16 -5.78 -10.12 -12.01
N LEU A 17 -4.73 -9.48 -11.49
CA LEU A 17 -4.47 -9.41 -10.06
C LEU A 17 -5.60 -8.70 -9.33
N GLY A 18 -6.08 -7.57 -9.84
CA GLY A 18 -7.24 -6.86 -9.28
C GLY A 18 -8.48 -7.75 -9.25
N LYS A 19 -8.80 -8.41 -10.37
CA LYS A 19 -9.95 -9.33 -10.48
C LYS A 19 -9.86 -10.50 -9.50
N SER A 20 -8.72 -11.19 -9.44
CA SER A 20 -8.55 -12.35 -8.55
C SER A 20 -8.64 -11.94 -7.08
N LEU A 21 -8.11 -10.78 -6.68
CA LEU A 21 -8.27 -10.25 -5.31
C LEU A 21 -9.72 -9.91 -4.98
N ASP A 22 -10.47 -9.32 -5.92
CA ASP A 22 -11.88 -8.97 -5.71
C ASP A 22 -12.77 -10.22 -5.68
N GLU A 23 -12.46 -11.25 -6.48
CA GLU A 23 -13.12 -12.56 -6.43
C GLU A 23 -12.93 -13.22 -5.06
N ILE A 24 -11.70 -13.23 -4.54
CA ILE A 24 -11.40 -13.74 -3.19
C ILE A 24 -12.17 -12.97 -2.12
N GLU A 25 -12.24 -11.63 -2.24
CA GLU A 25 -12.99 -10.79 -1.31
C GLU A 25 -14.50 -11.13 -1.34
N ASN A 26 -15.08 -11.32 -2.53
CA ASN A 26 -16.49 -11.65 -2.69
C ASN A 26 -16.83 -13.07 -2.18
N LEU A 27 -15.97 -14.06 -2.46
CA LEU A 27 -16.11 -15.41 -1.93
C LEU A 27 -16.03 -15.42 -0.39
N SER A 28 -15.13 -14.62 0.17
CA SER A 28 -14.96 -14.53 1.62
C SER A 28 -16.21 -13.95 2.32
N LYS A 29 -16.91 -13.00 1.69
CA LYS A 29 -18.15 -12.42 2.22
C LYS A 29 -19.32 -13.40 2.18
N LYS A 30 -19.42 -14.23 1.13
CA LYS A 30 -20.49 -15.25 0.98
C LYS A 30 -20.35 -16.42 1.95
N SER A 31 -19.13 -16.73 2.38
CA SER A 31 -18.84 -17.87 3.25
C SER A 31 -19.24 -17.63 4.73
N GLU A 32 -19.63 -16.41 5.13
CA GLU A 32 -19.95 -15.97 6.51
C GLU A 32 -18.93 -16.31 7.61
N THR A 33 -17.81 -16.95 7.29
CA THR A 33 -16.78 -17.29 8.27
C THR A 33 -15.86 -16.07 8.51
N PRO A 34 -15.72 -15.59 9.76
CA PRO A 34 -14.87 -14.45 10.08
C PRO A 34 -13.40 -14.63 9.62
N ARG A 35 -12.93 -15.87 9.60
CA ARG A 35 -11.58 -16.24 9.14
C ARG A 35 -11.34 -15.90 7.67
N ASN A 36 -12.26 -16.25 6.77
CA ASN A 36 -12.06 -16.04 5.33
C ASN A 36 -12.04 -14.56 4.98
N VAL A 37 -12.90 -13.75 5.61
CA VAL A 37 -12.94 -12.29 5.44
C VAL A 37 -11.62 -11.65 5.87
N MET A 38 -11.07 -12.12 6.99
CA MET A 38 -9.77 -11.65 7.48
C MET A 38 -8.62 -12.02 6.55
N VAL A 39 -8.59 -13.27 6.06
CA VAL A 39 -7.56 -13.74 5.12
C VAL A 39 -7.61 -12.96 3.80
N ALA A 40 -8.79 -12.71 3.24
CA ALA A 40 -8.95 -11.94 2.01
C ALA A 40 -8.41 -10.51 2.14
N LYS A 41 -8.77 -9.80 3.23
CA LYS A 41 -8.22 -8.47 3.54
C LYS A 41 -6.70 -8.49 3.63
N MET A 42 -6.15 -9.53 4.28
CA MET A 42 -4.72 -9.67 4.44
C MET A 42 -3.99 -9.93 3.12
N LEU A 43 -4.51 -10.81 2.26
CA LEU A 43 -3.96 -11.06 0.93
C LEU A 43 -3.90 -9.77 0.10
N LYS A 44 -4.94 -8.93 0.16
CA LYS A 44 -4.98 -7.62 -0.51
C LYS A 44 -3.91 -6.67 0.03
N MET A 45 -3.71 -6.62 1.35
CA MET A 45 -2.64 -5.83 1.97
C MET A 45 -1.25 -6.32 1.54
N LEU A 46 -1.00 -7.63 1.59
CA LEU A 46 0.29 -8.21 1.19
C LEU A 46 0.57 -7.98 -0.30
N ALA A 47 -0.41 -8.20 -1.17
CA ALA A 47 -0.28 -7.94 -2.60
C ALA A 47 0.12 -6.48 -2.88
N THR A 48 -0.52 -5.53 -2.19
CA THR A 48 -0.20 -4.10 -2.32
C THR A 48 1.21 -3.78 -1.82
N ARG A 49 1.70 -4.47 -0.78
CA ARG A 49 3.08 -4.31 -0.27
C ARG A 49 4.15 -4.82 -1.22
N CYS A 50 3.82 -5.81 -2.05
CA CYS A 50 4.72 -6.33 -3.08
C CYS A 50 4.81 -5.41 -4.30
N MET A 51 3.91 -4.43 -4.46
CA MET A 51 3.95 -3.49 -5.57
C MET A 51 5.01 -2.41 -5.38
N THR A 52 5.62 -1.99 -6.50
CA THR A 52 6.50 -0.83 -6.52
C THR A 52 5.70 0.46 -6.32
N GLN A 53 6.31 1.46 -5.68
CA GLN A 53 5.68 2.76 -5.49
C GLN A 53 5.50 3.50 -6.84
N ALA A 54 4.32 4.07 -7.06
CA ALA A 54 4.07 4.96 -8.19
C ALA A 54 4.96 6.21 -8.13
N VAL A 55 5.44 6.66 -9.29
CA VAL A 55 6.38 7.78 -9.43
C VAL A 55 5.88 8.79 -10.45
N TYR A 56 6.07 10.08 -10.17
CA TYR A 56 5.97 11.13 -11.18
C TYR A 56 7.21 11.11 -12.07
N PHE A 57 7.02 11.34 -13.35
CA PHE A 57 8.09 11.54 -14.32
C PHE A 57 7.62 12.53 -15.40
N ALA A 58 8.56 13.11 -16.15
CA ALA A 58 8.25 14.00 -17.26
C ALA A 58 8.14 13.20 -18.56
N ALA A 59 7.18 13.54 -19.43
CA ALA A 59 7.06 12.87 -20.71
C ALA A 59 8.38 12.99 -21.52
N GLY A 60 8.78 11.91 -22.19
CA GLY A 60 10.05 11.80 -22.91
C GLY A 60 11.28 11.46 -22.05
N THR A 61 11.16 11.32 -20.73
CA THR A 61 12.27 10.87 -19.86
C THR A 61 12.33 9.36 -19.67
N VAL A 62 11.19 8.68 -19.86
CA VAL A 62 11.08 7.22 -19.83
C VAL A 62 10.44 6.72 -21.14
N PRO A 63 10.71 5.48 -21.56
CA PRO A 63 10.04 4.82 -22.69
C PRO A 63 8.51 4.78 -22.52
N ARG A 64 7.74 4.80 -23.62
CA ARG A 64 6.27 4.90 -23.58
C ARG A 64 5.57 3.67 -23.00
N ASP A 65 6.16 2.50 -23.21
CA ASP A 65 5.73 1.23 -22.60
C ASP A 65 5.75 1.27 -21.07
N GLN A 66 6.56 2.16 -20.47
CA GLN A 66 6.63 2.36 -19.01
C GLN A 66 5.61 3.38 -18.48
N TYR A 67 4.72 3.93 -19.30
CA TYR A 67 3.70 4.89 -18.84
C TYR A 67 2.52 4.19 -18.17
N LEU A 68 2.40 2.87 -18.39
CA LEU A 68 1.36 2.03 -17.84
C LEU A 68 1.33 2.13 -16.31
N HIS A 69 0.18 2.53 -15.77
CA HIS A 69 -0.05 2.53 -14.34
C HIS A 69 -0.58 1.16 -13.90
N TYR A 70 0.32 0.24 -13.53
CA TYR A 70 0.01 -1.15 -13.17
C TYR A 70 -1.19 -1.29 -12.22
N GLY A 71 -1.18 -0.58 -11.09
CA GLY A 71 -2.23 -0.70 -10.06
C GLY A 71 -3.59 -0.11 -10.45
N LEU A 72 -3.68 0.65 -11.56
CA LEU A 72 -4.94 1.19 -12.09
C LEU A 72 -5.33 0.54 -13.42
N ALA A 73 -4.47 -0.31 -13.99
CA ALA A 73 -4.63 -0.91 -15.31
C ALA A 73 -4.96 0.10 -16.43
N VAL A 74 -4.32 1.28 -16.42
CA VAL A 74 -4.47 2.32 -17.45
C VAL A 74 -3.15 2.69 -18.09
N GLN A 75 -3.17 2.99 -19.40
CA GLN A 75 -1.96 3.24 -20.21
C GLN A 75 -1.22 4.54 -19.86
N VAL A 76 -1.95 5.58 -19.47
CA VAL A 76 -1.39 6.87 -19.08
C VAL A 76 -2.20 7.41 -17.91
N TYR A 77 -1.52 7.96 -16.91
CA TYR A 77 -2.15 8.54 -15.73
C TYR A 77 -1.38 9.77 -15.24
N THR A 78 -2.11 10.75 -14.69
CA THR A 78 -1.53 11.88 -13.97
C THR A 78 -2.49 12.39 -12.91
N HIS A 79 -1.99 13.14 -11.93
CA HIS A 79 -2.82 13.80 -10.92
C HIS A 79 -3.23 15.20 -11.38
N PHE A 80 -4.51 15.53 -11.18
CA PHE A 80 -5.10 16.81 -11.56
C PHE A 80 -6.10 17.38 -10.53
N THR A 81 -6.77 16.52 -9.77
CA THR A 81 -7.97 16.87 -8.99
C THR A 81 -7.71 17.58 -7.65
N SER A 82 -6.47 17.82 -7.24
CA SER A 82 -6.17 18.39 -5.91
C SER A 82 -4.98 19.37 -5.91
N PRO A 83 -5.02 20.47 -6.69
CA PRO A 83 -3.94 21.46 -6.75
C PRO A 83 -3.60 22.12 -5.41
N ILE A 84 -4.56 22.23 -4.50
CA ILE A 84 -4.33 22.84 -3.17
C ILE A 84 -3.30 22.06 -2.34
N ARG A 85 -3.30 20.72 -2.44
CA ARG A 85 -2.49 19.83 -1.57
C ARG A 85 -1.40 19.06 -2.30
N ARG A 86 -1.29 19.21 -3.63
CA ARG A 86 -0.31 18.50 -4.46
C ARG A 86 0.23 19.41 -5.56
N TYR A 87 1.55 19.60 -5.57
CA TYR A 87 2.22 20.41 -6.58
C TYR A 87 2.16 19.81 -7.99
N ALA A 88 2.08 18.47 -8.10
CA ALA A 88 1.93 17.77 -9.37
C ALA A 88 0.68 18.25 -10.12
N ASP A 89 -0.45 18.35 -9.41
CA ASP A 89 -1.69 18.86 -9.96
C ASP A 89 -1.54 20.31 -10.42
N ILE A 90 -0.86 21.19 -9.67
CA ILE A 90 -0.59 22.58 -10.11
C ILE A 90 0.17 22.60 -11.44
N MET A 91 1.18 21.75 -11.61
CA MET A 91 1.92 21.65 -12.88
C MET A 91 1.01 21.22 -14.03
N VAL A 92 0.14 20.23 -13.82
CA VAL A 92 -0.81 19.76 -14.83
C VAL A 92 -1.87 20.83 -15.14
N HIS A 93 -2.37 21.55 -14.14
CA HIS A 93 -3.29 22.68 -14.33
C HIS A 93 -2.69 23.76 -15.22
N ARG A 94 -1.42 24.13 -14.99
CA ARG A 94 -0.69 25.09 -15.84
C ARG A 94 -0.49 24.58 -17.27
N LEU A 95 -0.13 23.30 -17.43
CA LEU A 95 0.00 22.68 -18.75
C LEU A 95 -1.33 22.70 -19.50
N LEU A 96 -2.41 22.31 -18.84
CA LEU A 96 -3.74 22.30 -19.44
C LEU A 96 -4.19 23.71 -19.82
N GLY A 97 -4.01 24.70 -18.93
CA GLY A 97 -4.31 26.10 -19.21
C GLY A 97 -3.58 26.65 -20.43
N ALA A 98 -2.30 26.29 -20.59
CA ALA A 98 -1.53 26.64 -21.78
C ALA A 98 -2.01 25.91 -23.05
N LEU A 99 -2.40 24.64 -22.95
CA LEU A 99 -2.88 23.84 -24.07
C LEU A 99 -4.23 24.32 -24.62
N ILE A 100 -5.12 24.81 -23.74
CA ILE A 100 -6.44 25.32 -24.13
C ILE A 100 -6.45 26.83 -24.41
N GLY A 101 -5.29 27.51 -24.33
CA GLY A 101 -5.15 28.93 -24.64
C GLY A 101 -5.65 29.90 -23.56
N VAL A 102 -5.88 29.42 -22.33
CA VAL A 102 -6.23 30.30 -21.19
C VAL A 102 -5.01 31.07 -20.68
N ASP A 103 -3.84 30.45 -20.75
CA ASP A 103 -2.57 31.02 -20.29
C ASP A 103 -1.44 30.76 -21.29
N SER A 104 -0.30 31.42 -21.10
CA SER A 104 0.92 31.13 -21.86
C SER A 104 1.77 30.03 -21.19
N MET A 105 2.50 29.26 -21.99
CA MET A 105 3.39 28.21 -21.49
C MET A 105 4.55 28.82 -20.70
N HIS A 106 4.64 28.47 -19.41
CA HIS A 106 5.69 29.01 -18.54
C HIS A 106 7.09 28.48 -18.97
N PRO A 107 8.13 29.33 -19.13
CA PRO A 107 9.44 28.92 -19.64
C PRO A 107 10.10 27.76 -18.86
N ASN A 108 9.98 27.75 -17.53
CA ASN A 108 10.49 26.65 -16.69
C ASN A 108 9.88 25.27 -17.01
N MET A 109 8.70 25.21 -17.66
CA MET A 109 8.05 23.96 -18.07
C MET A 109 8.58 23.44 -19.42
N LEU A 110 9.34 24.25 -20.15
CA LEU A 110 9.99 23.85 -21.42
C LEU A 110 11.38 23.25 -21.18
N ASP A 111 11.99 23.56 -20.03
CA ASP A 111 13.30 23.03 -19.66
C ASP A 111 13.20 21.62 -19.05
N ARG A 112 13.58 20.62 -19.86
CA ARG A 112 13.61 19.21 -19.47
C ARG A 112 14.38 18.94 -18.18
N ARG A 113 15.52 19.61 -17.95
CA ARG A 113 16.35 19.37 -16.75
C ARG A 113 15.64 19.86 -15.49
N LYS A 114 14.95 21.00 -15.58
CA LYS A 114 14.13 21.53 -14.47
C LYS A 114 12.94 20.62 -14.18
N LEU A 115 12.24 20.15 -15.21
CA LEU A 115 11.11 19.22 -15.05
C LEU A 115 11.53 17.93 -14.32
N ILE A 116 12.62 17.30 -14.74
CA ILE A 116 13.14 16.09 -14.08
C ILE A 116 13.36 16.36 -12.58
N ARG A 117 14.11 17.43 -12.25
CA ARG A 117 14.39 17.81 -10.86
C ARG A 117 13.11 18.08 -10.05
N GLN A 118 12.10 18.70 -10.66
CA GLN A 118 10.81 18.93 -10.03
C GLN A 118 10.09 17.60 -9.75
N THR A 119 10.05 16.68 -10.72
CA THR A 119 9.43 15.36 -10.53
C THR A 119 10.12 14.53 -9.45
N GLU A 120 11.45 14.53 -9.40
CA GLU A 120 12.23 13.87 -8.34
C GLU A 120 11.93 14.46 -6.96
N ASN A 121 11.88 15.79 -6.85
CA ASN A 121 11.54 16.44 -5.58
C ASN A 121 10.10 16.12 -5.16
N MET A 122 9.15 16.10 -6.09
CA MET A 122 7.76 15.69 -5.82
C MET A 122 7.70 14.25 -5.30
N ASN A 123 8.39 13.31 -5.95
CA ASN A 123 8.49 11.92 -5.50
C ASN A 123 9.08 11.80 -4.09
N ARG A 124 10.19 12.50 -3.84
CA ARG A 124 10.85 12.51 -2.52
C ARG A 124 9.93 13.06 -1.44
N ARG A 125 9.27 14.19 -1.70
CA ARG A 125 8.34 14.84 -0.74
C ARG A 125 7.11 13.98 -0.51
N HIS A 126 6.56 13.36 -1.56
CA HIS A 126 5.42 12.46 -1.46
C HIS A 126 5.74 11.24 -0.58
N ARG A 127 6.87 10.57 -0.82
CA ARG A 127 7.31 9.44 0.02
C ARG A 127 7.51 9.86 1.48
N ARG A 128 8.16 10.99 1.73
CA ARG A 128 8.35 11.52 3.09
C ARG A 128 7.02 11.83 3.79
N ALA A 129 6.06 12.41 3.07
CA ALA A 129 4.73 12.70 3.61
C ALA A 129 3.98 11.40 3.98
N GLN A 130 4.06 10.36 3.14
CA GLN A 130 3.48 9.05 3.47
C GLN A 130 4.12 8.42 4.71
N TYR A 131 5.45 8.48 4.85
CA TYR A 131 6.11 7.98 6.05
C TYR A 131 5.72 8.77 7.30
N ALA A 132 5.74 10.11 7.25
CA ALA A 132 5.32 10.93 8.37
C ALA A 132 3.87 10.65 8.79
N SER A 133 2.95 10.51 7.82
CA SER A 133 1.56 10.16 8.08
C SER A 133 1.42 8.79 8.74
N ARG A 134 2.11 7.76 8.22
CA ARG A 134 2.09 6.40 8.82
C ARG A 134 2.67 6.40 10.24
N SER A 135 3.80 7.07 10.46
CA SER A 135 4.40 7.19 11.80
C SER A 135 3.50 7.92 12.78
N SER A 136 2.79 8.95 12.33
CA SER A 136 1.84 9.68 13.17
C SER A 136 0.65 8.80 13.58
N VAL A 137 0.08 8.03 12.65
CA VAL A 137 -0.98 7.06 12.95
C VAL A 137 -0.47 6.03 13.96
N LEU A 138 0.71 5.45 13.72
CA LEU A 138 1.32 4.45 14.60
C LEU A 138 1.51 4.97 16.03
N LEU A 139 2.07 6.18 16.17
CA LEU A 139 2.28 6.81 17.49
C LEU A 139 0.95 7.00 18.24
N ASN A 140 -0.07 7.53 17.56
CA ASN A 140 -1.39 7.71 18.15
C ASN A 140 -2.05 6.39 18.54
N THR A 141 -1.89 5.35 17.72
CA THR A 141 -2.37 4.00 18.05
C THR A 141 -1.69 3.45 19.30
N PHE A 142 -0.38 3.64 19.47
CA PHE A 142 0.32 3.21 20.68
C PHE A 142 -0.11 3.97 21.93
N MET A 143 -0.34 5.28 21.83
CA MET A 143 -0.87 6.07 22.95
C MET A 143 -2.25 5.56 23.37
N MET A 144 -3.14 5.32 22.40
CA MET A 144 -4.47 4.77 22.66
C MET A 144 -4.44 3.39 23.34
N ILE A 145 -3.57 2.48 22.87
CA ILE A 145 -3.41 1.14 23.48
C ILE A 145 -2.85 1.24 24.90
N LYS A 146 -1.93 2.19 25.14
CA LYS A 146 -1.36 2.42 26.47
C LYS A 146 -2.39 2.93 27.47
N GLU A 147 -3.29 3.80 27.04
CA GLU A 147 -4.36 4.35 27.90
C GLU A 147 -5.44 3.32 28.22
N ASN A 148 -5.82 2.49 27.25
CA ASN A 148 -6.87 1.48 27.41
C ASN A 148 -6.38 0.10 26.93
N PRO A 149 -5.65 -0.64 27.78
CA PRO A 149 -5.16 -1.96 27.41
C PRO A 149 -6.32 -2.96 27.35
N GLU A 150 -6.49 -3.61 26.20
CA GLU A 150 -7.40 -4.74 26.05
C GLU A 150 -6.66 -6.06 26.36
N PRO A 151 -7.20 -6.93 27.24
CA PRO A 151 -6.50 -8.13 27.68
C PRO A 151 -6.38 -9.21 26.59
N CYS A 152 -7.35 -9.29 25.67
CA CYS A 152 -7.39 -10.29 24.61
C CYS A 152 -7.75 -9.64 23.28
N ILE A 153 -6.84 -9.70 22.31
CA ILE A 153 -7.06 -9.17 20.96
C ILE A 153 -6.83 -10.27 19.93
N SER A 154 -7.76 -10.40 18.98
CA SER A 154 -7.62 -11.34 17.86
C SER A 154 -6.49 -10.91 16.92
N ALA A 155 -5.61 -11.86 16.59
CA ALA A 155 -4.50 -11.66 15.68
C ALA A 155 -4.38 -12.83 14.70
N ILE A 156 -3.75 -12.57 13.55
CA ILE A 156 -3.55 -13.54 12.48
C ILE A 156 -2.05 -13.80 12.35
N VAL A 157 -1.66 -15.07 12.32
CA VAL A 157 -0.26 -15.44 12.06
C VAL A 157 0.05 -15.19 10.58
N ILE A 158 1.03 -14.32 10.32
CA ILE A 158 1.47 -13.96 8.97
C ILE A 158 2.80 -14.59 8.57
N GLY A 159 3.56 -15.07 9.56
CA GLY A 159 4.82 -15.75 9.33
C GLY A 159 5.28 -16.51 10.56
N ILE A 160 5.98 -17.61 10.34
CA ILE A 160 6.59 -18.41 11.40
C ILE A 160 8.09 -18.39 11.16
N ARG A 161 8.86 -18.06 12.20
CA ARG A 161 10.33 -18.09 12.22
C ARG A 161 10.78 -19.05 13.31
N SER A 162 12.04 -19.48 13.25
CA SER A 162 12.61 -20.40 14.25
C SER A 162 12.56 -19.85 15.69
N ASN A 163 12.65 -18.53 15.86
CA ASN A 163 12.68 -17.87 17.17
C ASN A 163 11.40 -17.07 17.49
N GLY A 164 10.35 -17.16 16.68
CA GLY A 164 9.15 -16.36 16.92
C GLY A 164 8.07 -16.44 15.86
N ILE A 165 6.90 -15.94 16.22
CA ILE A 165 5.69 -15.91 15.39
C ILE A 165 5.42 -14.46 15.02
N GLN A 166 5.34 -14.18 13.72
CA GLN A 166 4.93 -12.88 13.22
C GLN A 166 3.41 -12.85 13.13
N VAL A 167 2.79 -11.89 13.81
CA VAL A 167 1.34 -11.73 13.89
C VAL A 167 0.90 -10.37 13.37
N MET A 168 -0.29 -10.31 12.78
CA MET A 168 -0.96 -9.10 12.36
C MET A 168 -2.25 -8.94 13.16
N ILE A 169 -2.48 -7.75 13.72
CA ILE A 169 -3.66 -7.40 14.49
C ILE A 169 -4.58 -6.56 13.59
N PRO A 170 -5.64 -7.14 12.99
CA PRO A 170 -6.44 -6.44 11.99
C PRO A 170 -7.16 -5.20 12.53
N LYS A 171 -7.54 -5.22 13.81
CA LYS A 171 -8.24 -4.10 14.48
C LYS A 171 -7.44 -2.80 14.45
N PHE A 172 -6.13 -2.89 14.60
CA PHE A 172 -5.23 -1.73 14.62
C PHE A 172 -4.37 -1.60 13.37
N GLY A 173 -4.41 -2.59 12.47
CA GLY A 173 -3.51 -2.65 11.31
C GLY A 173 -2.03 -2.75 11.69
N LEU A 174 -1.74 -3.35 12.85
CA LEU A 174 -0.39 -3.48 13.39
C LEU A 174 0.20 -4.86 13.10
N GLU A 175 1.51 -4.91 12.90
CA GLU A 175 2.29 -6.15 12.82
C GLU A 175 3.25 -6.20 14.00
N SER A 176 3.36 -7.37 14.62
CA SER A 176 4.26 -7.62 15.74
C SER A 176 4.91 -8.99 15.61
N VAL A 177 6.04 -9.18 16.28
CA VAL A 177 6.72 -10.47 16.41
C VAL A 177 6.65 -10.89 17.86
N ILE A 178 6.05 -12.05 18.09
CA ILE A 178 6.04 -12.71 19.40
C ILE A 178 7.24 -13.65 19.42
N TYR A 179 8.25 -13.33 20.22
CA TYR A 179 9.41 -14.20 20.40
C TYR A 179 9.04 -15.37 21.32
N LEU A 180 9.46 -16.57 20.94
CA LEU A 180 9.27 -17.76 21.76
C LEU A 180 10.45 -17.84 22.73
N ASN A 181 10.18 -17.77 24.03
CA ASN A 181 11.20 -18.04 25.03
C ASN A 181 11.27 -19.55 25.28
N GLU A 182 12.48 -20.10 25.46
CA GLU A 182 12.69 -21.54 25.72
C GLU A 182 11.92 -22.06 26.96
N SER A 183 11.52 -21.18 27.86
CA SER A 183 10.72 -21.48 29.04
C SER A 183 9.25 -21.83 28.75
N ASP A 184 8.71 -21.44 27.59
CA ASP A 184 7.28 -21.61 27.27
C ASP A 184 6.96 -23.00 26.70
N GLY A 185 7.96 -23.72 26.17
CA GLY A 185 7.81 -25.08 25.64
C GLY A 185 7.63 -26.17 26.70
N LYS A 186 7.96 -25.91 27.97
CA LYS A 186 7.88 -26.92 29.06
C LYS A 186 6.54 -26.99 29.78
N LYS A 187 5.57 -26.11 29.46
CA LYS A 187 4.25 -26.10 30.13
C LYS A 187 3.16 -26.87 29.36
N GLY A 188 3.45 -27.40 28.17
CA GLY A 188 2.48 -28.11 27.33
C GLY A 188 2.44 -29.64 27.49
N GLU A 189 3.44 -30.25 28.16
CA GLU A 189 3.56 -31.70 28.28
C GLU A 189 3.64 -32.15 29.74
N THR A 190 2.57 -31.99 30.53
CA THR A 190 2.25 -32.94 31.62
C THR A 190 0.88 -32.67 32.23
N LYS A 191 -0.06 -33.57 31.97
CA LYS A 191 -0.98 -34.22 32.94
C LYS A 191 -2.00 -35.06 32.15
N GLN A 192 -1.61 -36.30 31.85
CA GLN A 192 -2.50 -37.45 32.00
C GLN A 192 -2.14 -38.11 33.33
#